data_AF-A0A537M638-F1
#
_entry.id   AF-A0A537M638-F1
#
_cell.length_a   1.000
_cell.length_b   1.000
_cell.length_c   1.000
_cell.angle_alpha   90.00
_cell.angle_beta   90.00
_cell.angle_gamma   90.00
#
_symmetry.space_group_name_H-M   'P 1'
#
loop_
_entity.id
_entity.type
_entity.pdbx_description
1 polymer ?
#
loop_
_entity_poly.entity_id
_entity_poly.type
_entity_poly.pdbx_seq_one_letter_code
_entity_poly.pdbx_strand_id
1 'polypeptide(L)'
;MGNLTLTLMIGPGVPVPAPEAVTDALTGVSVSHDATRSGFQLTFAVSKKSTLLTTLLPAGYFDPISTRVVIVATVGGFPNVLMDGLVTQQQVQPSSNPGESTLTITGEDLSLAMDVVAITRPFLGMPEYAIVNLVLAPYLALGIVPVVIPPIVPIVQSPTDGWDTQTNQTDRDYIRQIAQRCGYVFFVRPGPLPLQSIAYFGPDMDVPVPQPALTINMDAHTNVDALSFTLNGLAKKIRVFTILDP
;
A
#
# COMPACT_ATOMS: atom_id res chain seq x y z
N MET A 1 15.98 15.96 20.31
CA MET A 1 14.90 15.35 19.52
C MET A 1 14.93 15.99 18.15
N GLY A 2 15.10 15.21 17.07
CA GLY A 2 15.06 15.77 15.73
C GLY A 2 13.70 16.40 15.46
N ASN A 3 13.67 17.54 14.76
CA ASN A 3 12.40 18.12 14.30
C ASN A 3 11.68 17.08 13.42
N LEU A 4 10.46 16.71 13.79
CA LEU A 4 9.57 15.87 13.01
C LEU A 4 8.59 16.78 12.29
N THR A 5 8.59 16.76 10.97
CA THR A 5 7.64 17.51 10.16
C THR A 5 6.84 16.55 9.30
N LEU A 6 5.52 16.59 9.44
CA LEU A 6 4.60 15.83 8.60
C LEU A 6 4.21 16.67 7.38
N THR A 7 4.32 16.11 6.19
CA THR A 7 3.80 16.69 4.95
C THR A 7 2.73 15.77 4.40
N LEU A 8 1.55 16.33 4.21
CA LEU A 8 0.40 15.66 3.62
C LEU A 8 0.20 16.20 2.21
N MET A 9 0.19 15.32 1.21
CA MET A 9 -0.13 15.67 -0.17
C MET A 9 -1.40 14.94 -0.59
N ILE A 10 -2.34 15.66 -1.21
CA ILE A 10 -3.65 15.13 -1.58
C ILE A 10 -4.05 15.69 -2.95
N GLY A 11 -4.66 14.85 -3.79
CA GLY A 11 -5.32 15.31 -4.99
C GLY A 11 -5.66 14.19 -5.98
N PRO A 12 -6.49 14.49 -6.98
CA PRO A 12 -6.79 13.55 -8.05
C PRO A 12 -5.60 13.43 -9.01
N GLY A 13 -5.14 12.19 -9.25
CA GLY A 13 -4.00 11.92 -10.12
C GLY A 13 -2.64 12.28 -9.51
N VAL A 14 -2.28 13.57 -9.53
CA VAL A 14 -1.00 14.09 -9.00
C VAL A 14 -1.26 14.87 -7.69
N PRO A 15 -0.96 14.27 -6.52
CA PRO A 15 -1.07 14.94 -5.24
C PRO A 15 -0.20 16.18 -5.15
N VAL A 16 -0.77 17.24 -4.58
CA VAL A 16 -0.07 18.48 -4.22
C VAL A 16 -0.14 18.67 -2.70
N PRO A 17 0.74 19.49 -2.08
CA PRO A 17 0.64 19.79 -0.66
C PRO A 17 -0.79 20.20 -0.26
N ALA A 18 -1.29 19.58 0.80
CA ALA A 18 -2.64 19.84 1.29
C ALA A 18 -2.79 21.33 1.68
N PRO A 19 -3.92 21.97 1.36
CA PRO A 19 -4.20 23.34 1.79
C PRO A 19 -4.17 23.49 3.30
N GLU A 20 -3.90 24.70 3.78
CA GLU A 20 -3.83 25.05 5.20
C GLU A 20 -5.07 24.58 5.98
N ALA A 21 -6.27 24.76 5.41
CA ALA A 21 -7.51 24.31 6.03
C ALA A 21 -7.54 22.79 6.33
N VAL A 22 -6.86 21.97 5.51
CA VAL A 22 -6.76 20.52 5.69
C VAL A 22 -5.69 20.16 6.72
N THR A 23 -4.53 20.82 6.66
CA THR A 23 -3.44 20.57 7.61
C THR A 23 -3.80 21.01 9.03
N ASP A 24 -4.48 22.15 9.19
CA ASP A 24 -4.89 22.66 10.50
C ASP A 24 -5.98 21.80 11.15
N ALA A 25 -6.82 21.16 10.33
CA ALA A 25 -7.87 20.28 10.80
C ALA A 25 -7.36 18.87 11.14
N LEU A 26 -6.16 18.47 10.68
CA LEU A 26 -5.64 17.12 10.85
C LEU A 26 -5.26 16.87 12.31
N THR A 27 -5.95 15.94 12.96
CA THR A 27 -5.73 15.58 14.37
C THR A 27 -5.07 14.22 14.56
N GLY A 28 -5.11 13.35 13.54
CA GLY A 28 -4.53 12.01 13.64
C GLY A 28 -4.15 11.44 12.29
N VAL A 29 -3.04 10.69 12.29
CA VAL A 29 -2.58 9.88 11.15
C VAL A 29 -2.22 8.50 11.67
N SER A 30 -2.77 7.48 11.02
CA SER A 30 -2.40 6.09 11.24
C SER A 30 -2.00 5.49 9.90
N VAL A 31 -0.87 4.78 9.88
CA VAL A 31 -0.40 4.02 8.72
C VAL A 31 -0.15 2.59 9.19
N SER A 32 -0.68 1.63 8.44
CA SER A 32 -0.46 0.21 8.68
C SER A 32 0.24 -0.41 7.47
N HIS A 33 1.26 -1.22 7.75
CA HIS A 33 1.93 -2.04 6.75
C HIS A 33 1.61 -3.50 7.02
N ASP A 34 1.08 -4.18 6.01
CA ASP A 34 0.88 -5.63 6.02
C ASP A 34 1.64 -6.23 4.82
N ALA A 35 1.89 -7.53 4.85
CA ALA A 35 2.65 -8.26 3.83
C ALA A 35 2.01 -8.17 2.43
N THR A 36 0.69 -7.94 2.37
CA THR A 36 -0.06 -7.91 1.11
C THR A 36 -0.69 -6.57 0.79
N ARG A 37 -1.06 -5.78 1.81
CA ARG A 37 -1.73 -4.51 1.62
C ARG A 37 -1.46 -3.55 2.77
N SER A 38 -0.96 -2.36 2.44
CA SER A 38 -0.82 -1.27 3.39
C SER A 38 -2.05 -0.36 3.34
N GLY A 39 -2.34 0.29 4.47
CA GLY A 39 -3.48 1.17 4.62
C GLY A 39 -3.13 2.44 5.39
N PHE A 40 -4.00 3.43 5.29
CA PHE A 40 -3.91 4.63 6.12
C PHE A 40 -5.27 5.11 6.58
N GLN A 41 -5.25 5.86 7.66
CA GLN A 41 -6.39 6.60 8.16
C GLN A 41 -5.95 8.00 8.58
N LEU A 42 -6.68 9.01 8.11
CA LEU A 42 -6.54 10.41 8.50
C LEU A 42 -7.79 10.82 9.27
N THR A 43 -7.60 11.44 10.43
CA THR A 43 -8.69 11.98 11.23
C THR A 43 -8.58 13.49 11.27
N PHE A 44 -9.68 14.17 10.97
CA PHE A 44 -9.79 15.62 10.96
C PHE A 44 -10.84 16.08 11.97
N ALA A 45 -10.52 17.09 12.77
CA ALA A 45 -11.50 17.82 13.55
C ALA A 45 -12.26 18.79 12.65
N VAL A 46 -13.59 18.70 12.65
CA VAL A 46 -14.45 19.50 11.78
C VAL A 46 -15.57 20.16 12.58
N SER A 47 -16.13 21.21 11.98
CA SER A 47 -17.34 21.85 12.49
C SER A 47 -18.31 22.10 11.34
N LYS A 48 -19.58 22.36 11.64
CA LYS A 48 -20.63 22.63 10.64
C LYS A 48 -20.30 23.77 9.66
N LYS A 49 -19.36 24.66 10.04
CA LYS A 49 -18.91 25.81 9.23
C LYS A 49 -17.48 25.64 8.69
N SER A 50 -16.83 24.50 8.96
CA SER A 50 -15.47 24.25 8.49
C SER A 50 -15.43 24.10 6.97
N THR A 51 -14.39 24.67 6.35
CA THR A 51 -14.14 24.59 4.90
C THR A 51 -14.09 23.15 4.41
N LEU A 52 -13.63 22.21 5.25
CA LEU A 52 -13.62 20.77 4.94
C LEU A 52 -15.03 20.28 4.63
N LEU A 53 -16.02 20.55 5.49
CA LEU A 53 -17.39 20.07 5.29
C LEU A 53 -18.20 20.91 4.31
N THR A 54 -18.00 22.23 4.28
CA THR A 54 -18.83 23.14 3.48
C THR A 54 -18.35 23.34 2.05
N THR A 55 -17.08 23.05 1.75
CA THR A 55 -16.48 23.34 0.44
C THR A 55 -15.70 22.16 -0.12
N LEU A 56 -14.73 21.62 0.62
CA LEU A 56 -13.82 20.59 0.08
C LEU A 56 -14.52 19.25 -0.12
N LEU A 57 -15.22 18.75 0.90
CA LEU A 57 -15.92 17.46 0.83
C LEU A 57 -16.99 17.45 -0.28
N PRO A 58 -17.88 18.47 -0.40
CA PRO A 58 -18.85 18.52 -1.51
C PRO A 58 -18.23 18.72 -2.90
N ALA A 59 -17.03 19.31 -2.98
CA ALA A 59 -16.29 19.46 -4.23
C ALA A 59 -15.52 18.19 -4.64
N GLY A 60 -15.63 17.10 -3.88
CA GLY A 60 -14.98 15.82 -4.17
C GLY A 60 -13.51 15.76 -3.79
N TYR A 61 -13.04 16.65 -2.91
CA TYR A 61 -11.62 16.72 -2.50
C TYR A 61 -11.10 15.42 -1.86
N PHE A 62 -11.98 14.62 -1.27
CA PHE A 62 -11.69 13.31 -0.68
C PHE A 62 -12.47 12.17 -1.36
N ASP A 63 -12.84 12.34 -2.63
CA ASP A 63 -13.62 11.32 -3.34
C ASP A 63 -12.86 9.98 -3.39
N PRO A 64 -13.53 8.86 -3.02
CA PRO A 64 -12.91 7.54 -3.10
C PRO A 64 -12.46 7.19 -4.52
N ILE A 65 -11.37 6.42 -4.60
CA ILE A 65 -10.72 5.89 -5.81
C ILE A 65 -10.06 6.96 -6.70
N SER A 66 -10.61 8.17 -6.77
CA SER A 66 -10.04 9.27 -7.55
C SER A 66 -8.95 10.03 -6.80
N THR A 67 -9.07 10.15 -5.47
CA THR A 67 -8.15 10.93 -4.64
C THR A 67 -6.96 10.11 -4.19
N ARG A 68 -5.75 10.56 -4.52
CA ARG A 68 -4.49 10.00 -4.04
C ARG A 68 -3.97 10.82 -2.85
N VAL A 69 -3.41 10.12 -1.87
CA VAL A 69 -2.85 10.68 -0.64
C VAL A 69 -1.43 10.16 -0.48
N VAL A 70 -0.51 11.08 -0.19
CA VAL A 70 0.87 10.76 0.16
C VAL A 70 1.21 11.38 1.51
N ILE A 71 1.75 10.56 2.39
CA ILE A 71 2.10 10.93 3.76
C ILE A 71 3.61 10.86 3.87
N VAL A 72 4.25 11.98 4.19
CA VAL A 72 5.71 12.08 4.31
C VAL A 72 6.07 12.57 5.71
N ALA A 73 6.94 11.84 6.39
CA ALA A 73 7.54 12.24 7.66
C ALA A 73 9.00 12.64 7.44
N THR A 74 9.30 13.90 7.71
CA THR A 74 10.66 14.42 7.65
C THR A 74 11.26 14.39 9.05
N VAL A 75 12.29 13.57 9.25
CA VAL A 75 13.00 13.44 10.53
C VAL A 75 14.44 13.86 10.33
N GLY A 76 14.89 14.87 11.08
CA GLY A 76 16.27 15.35 10.97
C GLY A 76 16.63 15.91 9.57
N GLY A 77 15.63 16.43 8.85
CA GLY A 77 15.80 16.97 7.49
C GLY A 77 15.70 15.94 6.36
N PHE A 78 15.56 14.64 6.67
CA PHE A 78 15.42 13.58 5.67
C PHE A 78 13.95 13.18 5.51
N PRO A 79 13.37 13.29 4.30
CA PRO A 79 11.99 12.89 4.04
C PRO A 79 11.87 11.36 3.97
N ASN A 80 10.87 10.81 4.66
CA ASN A 80 10.51 9.39 4.63
C ASN A 80 9.06 9.29 4.19
N VAL A 81 8.79 8.65 3.05
CA VAL A 81 7.41 8.44 2.58
C VAL A 81 6.82 7.28 3.39
N LEU A 82 5.82 7.59 4.22
CA LEU A 82 5.14 6.61 5.05
C LEU A 82 4.04 5.88 4.28
N MET A 83 3.33 6.60 3.42
CA MET A 83 2.25 6.03 2.62
C MET A 83 2.08 6.76 1.30
N ASP A 84 1.69 6.00 0.29
CA ASP A 84 1.25 6.47 -1.02
C ASP A 84 0.09 5.59 -1.48
N GLY A 85 -1.12 6.16 -1.51
CA GLY A 85 -2.34 5.37 -1.64
C GLY A 85 -3.54 6.15 -2.13
N LEU A 86 -4.63 5.44 -2.38
CA LEU A 86 -5.92 6.00 -2.81
C LEU A 86 -6.91 5.99 -1.64
N VAL A 87 -7.73 7.02 -1.57
CA VAL A 87 -8.86 7.07 -0.64
C VAL A 87 -9.86 5.97 -1.00
N THR A 88 -10.36 5.25 0.00
CA THR A 88 -11.38 4.20 -0.17
C THR A 88 -12.67 4.50 0.55
N GLN A 89 -12.60 5.30 1.63
CA GLN A 89 -13.75 5.61 2.44
C GLN A 89 -13.64 7.00 3.05
N GLN A 90 -14.79 7.67 3.09
CA GLN A 90 -15.03 8.87 3.88
C GLN A 90 -16.08 8.58 4.95
N GLN A 91 -15.84 9.04 6.18
CA GLN A 91 -16.78 8.89 7.28
C GLN A 91 -16.87 10.20 8.06
N VAL A 92 -18.06 10.79 8.11
CA VAL A 92 -18.35 11.95 8.96
C VAL A 92 -19.04 11.46 10.23
N GLN A 93 -18.49 11.82 11.39
CA GLN A 93 -19.08 11.53 12.69
C GLN A 93 -19.39 12.86 13.40
N PRO A 94 -20.65 13.33 13.34
CA PRO A 94 -21.07 14.52 14.08
C PRO A 94 -21.09 14.24 15.59
N SER A 95 -20.70 15.22 16.40
CA SER A 95 -20.89 15.22 17.86
C SER A 95 -21.82 16.37 18.28
N SER A 96 -22.56 16.15 19.38
CA SER A 96 -23.33 17.20 20.05
C SER A 96 -22.46 18.18 20.83
N ASN A 97 -21.25 17.77 21.19
CA ASN A 97 -20.29 18.61 21.89
C ASN A 97 -19.51 19.49 20.88
N PRO A 98 -19.34 20.79 21.17
CA PRO A 98 -18.55 21.67 20.31
C PRO A 98 -17.11 21.17 20.13
N GLY A 99 -16.65 21.08 18.88
CA GLY A 99 -15.28 20.70 18.55
C GLY A 99 -15.00 19.19 18.45
N GLU A 100 -16.00 18.34 18.75
CA GLU A 100 -15.82 16.88 18.75
C GLU A 100 -16.34 16.19 17.47
N SER A 101 -16.80 16.95 16.46
CA SER A 101 -17.18 16.32 15.19
C SER A 101 -15.94 15.96 14.39
N THR A 102 -15.91 14.77 13.80
CA THR A 102 -14.75 14.28 13.07
C THR A 102 -15.10 13.92 11.62
N LEU A 103 -14.11 14.10 10.73
CA LEU A 103 -14.09 13.51 9.39
C LEU A 103 -12.93 12.52 9.38
N THR A 104 -13.20 11.28 9.03
CA THR A 104 -12.21 10.22 8.90
C THR A 104 -12.10 9.80 7.45
N ILE A 105 -10.89 9.84 6.91
CA ILE A 105 -10.57 9.41 5.55
C ILE A 105 -9.70 8.16 5.65
N THR A 106 -10.17 7.06 5.09
CA THR A 106 -9.45 5.79 5.04
C THR A 106 -9.00 5.54 3.61
N GLY A 107 -7.82 4.97 3.44
CA GLY A 107 -7.32 4.56 2.14
C GLY A 107 -6.37 3.39 2.19
N GLU A 108 -6.01 2.91 1.01
CA GLU A 108 -5.16 1.74 0.78
C GLU A 108 -4.05 2.10 -0.20
N ASP A 109 -2.97 1.31 -0.22
CA ASP A 109 -1.84 1.57 -1.11
C ASP A 109 -2.25 1.55 -2.60
N LEU A 110 -1.36 2.07 -3.45
CA LEU A 110 -1.62 2.19 -4.89
C LEU A 110 -1.88 0.86 -5.62
N SER A 111 -1.66 -0.31 -4.99
CA SER A 111 -2.12 -1.58 -5.57
C SER A 111 -3.65 -1.62 -5.73
N LEU A 112 -4.41 -0.80 -5.00
CA LEU A 112 -5.85 -0.65 -5.22
C LEU A 112 -6.17 -0.19 -6.65
N ALA A 113 -5.33 0.66 -7.26
CA ALA A 113 -5.54 1.10 -8.64
C ALA A 113 -5.57 -0.08 -9.62
N MET A 114 -4.88 -1.17 -9.29
CA MET A 114 -4.80 -2.40 -10.08
C MET A 114 -6.00 -3.34 -9.86
N ASP A 115 -6.87 -3.03 -8.90
CA ASP A 115 -8.04 -3.82 -8.51
C ASP A 115 -9.38 -3.25 -8.98
N VAL A 116 -9.37 -2.08 -9.61
CA VAL A 116 -10.62 -1.37 -9.96
C VAL A 116 -11.36 -2.04 -11.11
N VAL A 117 -10.65 -2.62 -12.08
CA VAL A 117 -11.24 -3.15 -13.31
C VAL A 117 -10.79 -4.59 -13.53
N ALA A 118 -11.77 -5.50 -13.67
CA ALA A 118 -11.52 -6.84 -14.16
C ALA A 118 -11.54 -6.84 -15.69
N ILE A 119 -10.52 -7.43 -16.31
CA ILE A 119 -10.37 -7.49 -17.76
C ILE A 119 -10.09 -8.92 -18.24
N THR A 120 -10.33 -9.15 -19.52
CA THR A 120 -9.87 -10.35 -20.22
C THR A 120 -8.88 -9.97 -21.31
N ARG A 121 -7.63 -10.46 -21.22
CA ARG A 121 -6.60 -10.22 -22.24
C ARG A 121 -5.65 -11.41 -22.39
N PRO A 122 -5.29 -11.80 -23.63
CA PRO A 122 -4.33 -12.87 -23.91
C PRO A 122 -2.89 -12.36 -23.95
N PHE A 123 -1.94 -13.23 -23.61
CA PHE A 123 -0.50 -12.99 -23.65
C PHE A 123 0.19 -14.08 -24.45
N LEU A 124 0.49 -13.80 -25.72
CA LEU A 124 1.01 -14.80 -26.65
C LEU A 124 2.54 -14.93 -26.55
N GLY A 125 3.02 -16.13 -26.20
CA GLY A 125 4.45 -16.46 -26.22
C GLY A 125 5.31 -15.61 -25.28
N MET A 126 4.73 -15.07 -24.20
CA MET A 126 5.42 -14.23 -23.24
C MET A 126 5.79 -15.04 -21.99
N PRO A 127 7.03 -14.93 -21.47
CA PRO A 127 7.37 -15.42 -20.14
C PRO A 127 6.69 -14.57 -19.05
N GLU A 128 6.58 -15.12 -17.84
CA GLU A 128 5.85 -14.52 -16.72
C GLU A 128 6.32 -13.10 -16.39
N TYR A 129 7.63 -12.86 -16.35
CA TYR A 129 8.17 -11.53 -16.05
C TYR A 129 7.80 -10.49 -17.12
N ALA A 130 7.68 -10.90 -18.39
CA ALA A 130 7.28 -10.00 -19.47
C ALA A 130 5.79 -9.66 -19.36
N ILE A 131 4.96 -10.65 -19.02
CA ILE A 131 3.54 -10.47 -18.73
C ILE A 131 3.36 -9.48 -17.58
N VAL A 132 4.05 -9.67 -16.45
CA VAL A 132 3.94 -8.79 -15.27
C VAL A 132 4.36 -7.36 -15.60
N ASN A 133 5.48 -7.17 -16.32
CA ASN A 133 5.90 -5.83 -16.74
C ASN A 133 4.87 -5.16 -17.67
N LEU A 134 4.27 -5.91 -18.60
CA LEU A 134 3.24 -5.40 -19.50
C LEU A 134 1.96 -5.03 -18.74
N VAL A 135 1.56 -5.85 -17.77
CA VAL A 135 0.43 -5.56 -16.86
C VAL A 135 0.69 -4.29 -16.06
N LEU A 136 1.91 -4.11 -15.55
CA LEU A 136 2.27 -2.96 -14.71
C LEU A 136 2.48 -1.65 -15.49
N ALA A 137 2.69 -1.71 -16.81
CA ALA A 137 3.05 -0.56 -17.63
C ALA A 137 2.10 0.65 -17.51
N PRO A 138 0.76 0.51 -17.48
CA PRO A 138 -0.15 1.65 -17.33
C PRO A 138 0.03 2.39 -15.99
N TYR A 139 0.44 1.68 -14.94
CA TYR A 139 0.57 2.24 -13.59
C TYR A 139 1.84 3.06 -13.40
N LEU A 140 2.76 3.08 -14.39
CA LEU A 140 3.85 4.05 -14.44
C LEU A 140 3.32 5.49 -14.44
N ALA A 141 2.12 5.74 -14.98
CA ALA A 141 1.47 7.04 -14.95
C ALA A 141 1.13 7.52 -13.52
N LEU A 142 1.02 6.59 -12.56
CA LEU A 142 0.86 6.88 -11.14
C LEU A 142 2.20 6.94 -10.39
N GLY A 143 3.34 6.80 -11.09
CA GLY A 143 4.66 6.74 -10.46
C GLY A 143 4.99 5.38 -9.83
N ILE A 144 4.26 4.32 -10.17
CA ILE A 144 4.56 2.96 -9.71
C ILE A 144 5.65 2.35 -10.60
N VAL A 145 6.86 2.24 -10.06
CA VAL A 145 8.01 1.66 -10.74
C VAL A 145 8.04 0.15 -10.50
N PRO A 146 8.01 -0.68 -11.56
CA PRO A 146 8.07 -2.13 -11.42
C PRO A 146 9.50 -2.59 -11.08
N VAL A 147 9.61 -3.45 -10.08
CA VAL A 147 10.81 -4.24 -9.77
C VAL A 147 10.43 -5.70 -9.93
N VAL A 148 10.64 -6.23 -11.14
CA VAL A 148 10.25 -7.58 -11.52
C VAL A 148 11.50 -8.44 -11.65
N ILE A 149 11.68 -9.38 -10.72
CA ILE A 149 12.76 -10.36 -10.75
C ILE A 149 12.33 -11.51 -11.66
N PRO A 150 13.11 -11.89 -12.69
CA PRO A 150 12.78 -13.04 -13.52
C PRO A 150 12.90 -14.36 -12.72
N PRO A 151 11.93 -15.28 -12.85
CA PRO A 151 12.07 -16.64 -12.33
C PRO A 151 13.29 -17.36 -12.91
N ILE A 152 13.90 -18.25 -12.12
CA ILE A 152 15.09 -19.03 -12.53
C ILE A 152 14.79 -19.90 -13.76
N VAL A 153 13.56 -20.39 -13.87
CA VAL A 153 13.06 -21.16 -15.01
C VAL A 153 11.82 -20.45 -15.55
N PRO A 154 11.94 -19.64 -16.62
CA PRO A 154 10.79 -19.01 -17.25
C PRO A 154 9.96 -20.06 -17.99
N ILE A 155 8.63 -20.00 -17.86
CA ILE A 155 7.73 -20.86 -18.64
C ILE A 155 7.25 -20.05 -19.83
N VAL A 156 7.63 -20.47 -21.02
CA VAL A 156 7.12 -19.91 -22.28
C VAL A 156 6.38 -21.01 -23.02
N GLN A 157 5.08 -20.83 -23.21
CA GLN A 157 4.27 -21.74 -24.00
C GLN A 157 4.48 -21.49 -25.49
N SER A 158 4.57 -22.56 -26.28
CA SER A 158 4.48 -22.46 -27.73
C SER A 158 3.09 -21.96 -28.12
N PRO A 159 2.94 -21.08 -29.12
CA PRO A 159 1.62 -20.66 -29.61
C PRO A 159 0.72 -21.82 -30.07
N THR A 160 1.28 -23.00 -30.35
CA THR A 160 0.53 -24.22 -30.68
C THR A 160 -0.06 -24.92 -29.46
N ASP A 161 0.52 -24.73 -28.28
CA ASP A 161 0.16 -25.45 -27.04
C ASP A 161 -0.79 -24.63 -26.16
N GLY A 162 -0.91 -23.33 -26.44
CA GLY A 162 -1.81 -22.41 -25.76
C GLY A 162 -1.15 -21.05 -25.49
N TRP A 163 -1.84 -20.21 -24.74
CA TRP A 163 -1.30 -18.96 -24.23
C TRP A 163 -1.94 -18.59 -22.89
N ASP A 164 -1.19 -17.85 -22.09
CA ASP A 164 -1.70 -17.29 -20.84
C ASP A 164 -2.77 -16.24 -21.15
N THR A 165 -3.88 -16.28 -20.42
CA THR A 165 -4.97 -15.30 -20.54
C THR A 165 -5.41 -14.85 -19.16
N GLN A 166 -5.30 -13.56 -18.88
CA GLN A 166 -6.00 -12.96 -17.74
C GLN A 166 -7.49 -13.04 -18.08
N THR A 167 -8.28 -13.77 -17.30
CA THR A 167 -9.67 -14.06 -17.64
C THR A 167 -10.58 -13.52 -16.55
N ASN A 168 -11.24 -12.39 -16.82
CA ASN A 168 -12.14 -11.73 -15.86
C ASN A 168 -11.50 -11.52 -14.48
N GLN A 169 -10.25 -11.05 -14.48
CA GLN A 169 -9.47 -10.79 -13.26
C GLN A 169 -8.95 -9.36 -13.27
N THR A 170 -8.75 -8.80 -12.09
CA THR A 170 -8.03 -7.54 -11.95
C THR A 170 -6.55 -7.74 -12.25
N ASP A 171 -5.85 -6.64 -12.52
CA ASP A 171 -4.41 -6.70 -12.79
C ASP A 171 -3.64 -7.18 -11.56
N ARG A 172 -4.04 -6.75 -10.36
CA ARG A 172 -3.41 -7.21 -9.11
C ARG A 172 -3.59 -8.71 -8.92
N ASP A 173 -4.82 -9.20 -9.06
CA ASP A 173 -5.14 -10.61 -8.85
C ASP A 173 -4.40 -11.49 -9.85
N TYR A 174 -4.31 -11.05 -11.10
CA TYR A 174 -3.55 -11.75 -12.13
C TYR A 174 -2.05 -11.79 -11.81
N ILE A 175 -1.43 -10.66 -11.43
CA ILE A 175 -0.01 -10.66 -11.03
C ILE A 175 0.22 -11.56 -9.82
N ARG A 176 -0.67 -11.54 -8.82
CA ARG A 176 -0.58 -12.42 -7.64
C ARG A 176 -0.70 -13.89 -8.01
N GLN A 177 -1.57 -14.24 -8.96
CA GLN A 177 -1.66 -15.59 -9.49
C GLN A 177 -0.34 -16.01 -10.14
N ILE A 178 0.25 -15.14 -10.98
CA ILE A 178 1.56 -15.41 -11.59
C ILE A 178 2.63 -15.59 -10.51
N ALA A 179 2.66 -14.71 -9.50
CA ALA A 179 3.61 -14.78 -8.39
C ALA A 179 3.50 -16.14 -7.68
N GLN A 180 2.29 -16.60 -7.37
CA GLN A 180 2.05 -17.91 -6.76
C GLN A 180 2.58 -19.07 -7.60
N ARG A 181 2.41 -19.03 -8.94
CA ARG A 181 2.97 -20.06 -9.86
C ARG A 181 4.49 -20.11 -9.79
N CYS A 182 5.14 -18.96 -9.59
CA CYS A 182 6.60 -18.85 -9.50
C CYS A 182 7.16 -19.03 -8.08
N GLY A 183 6.32 -19.19 -7.05
CA GLY A 183 6.75 -19.19 -5.64
C GLY A 183 7.21 -17.81 -5.14
N TYR A 184 6.68 -16.75 -5.73
CA TYR A 184 7.01 -15.34 -5.49
C TYR A 184 5.91 -14.61 -4.73
N VAL A 185 6.21 -13.39 -4.29
CA VAL A 185 5.27 -12.44 -3.71
C VAL A 185 5.10 -11.23 -4.61
N PHE A 186 3.94 -10.58 -4.48
CA PHE A 186 3.66 -9.29 -5.11
C PHE A 186 3.08 -8.32 -4.08
N PHE A 187 3.65 -7.13 -4.00
CA PHE A 187 3.17 -6.03 -3.17
C PHE A 187 3.58 -4.68 -3.76
N VAL A 188 2.85 -3.63 -3.38
CA VAL A 188 3.22 -2.24 -3.69
C VAL A 188 3.59 -1.53 -2.39
N ARG A 189 4.69 -0.79 -2.40
CA ARG A 189 5.13 0.01 -1.25
C ARG A 189 5.52 1.43 -1.67
N PRO A 190 5.49 2.40 -0.75
CA PRO A 190 6.05 3.72 -1.00
C PRO A 190 7.52 3.63 -1.43
N GLY A 191 7.91 4.45 -2.40
CA GLY A 191 9.28 4.61 -2.85
C GLY A 191 10.08 5.56 -1.97
N PRO A 192 11.38 5.73 -2.25
CA PRO A 192 12.25 6.61 -1.48
C PRO A 192 11.94 8.10 -1.67
N LEU A 193 11.25 8.45 -2.76
CA LEU A 193 10.86 9.82 -3.08
C LEU A 193 9.33 9.96 -3.06
N PRO A 194 8.78 11.11 -2.65
CA PRO A 194 7.36 11.37 -2.77
C PRO A 194 6.87 11.20 -4.21
N LEU A 195 5.63 10.73 -4.37
CA LEU A 195 5.00 10.40 -5.67
C LEU A 195 5.60 9.20 -6.42
N GLN A 196 6.61 8.55 -5.85
CA GLN A 196 7.17 7.30 -6.36
C GLN A 196 6.72 6.14 -5.48
N SER A 197 6.27 5.07 -6.11
CA SER A 197 5.96 3.79 -5.46
C SER A 197 6.70 2.66 -6.17
N ILE A 198 6.91 1.55 -5.48
CA ILE A 198 7.58 0.36 -6.04
C ILE A 198 6.58 -0.79 -6.05
N ALA A 199 6.33 -1.36 -7.23
CA ALA A 199 5.64 -2.64 -7.37
C ALA A 199 6.68 -3.75 -7.43
N TYR A 200 6.81 -4.51 -6.35
CA TYR A 200 7.77 -5.60 -6.26
C TYR A 200 7.13 -6.92 -6.68
N PHE A 201 7.79 -7.62 -7.60
CA PHE A 201 7.49 -8.99 -7.98
C PHE A 201 8.79 -9.80 -7.90
N GLY A 202 8.86 -10.75 -6.98
CA GLY A 202 10.09 -11.50 -6.75
C GLY A 202 9.96 -12.54 -5.64
N PRO A 203 11.04 -13.28 -5.34
CA PRO A 203 11.01 -14.20 -4.22
C PRO A 203 10.73 -13.44 -2.92
N ASP A 204 10.15 -14.16 -1.96
CA ASP A 204 9.97 -13.67 -0.60
C ASP A 204 11.33 -13.64 0.10
N MET A 205 12.12 -12.64 -0.25
CA MET A 205 13.43 -12.38 0.35
C MET A 205 13.31 -11.12 1.20
N ASP A 206 13.18 -11.32 2.51
CA ASP A 206 13.61 -10.32 3.47
C ASP A 206 15.14 -10.18 3.33
N VAL A 207 15.62 -9.42 2.33
CA VAL A 207 17.04 -9.02 2.31
C VAL A 207 17.17 -7.95 3.39
N PRO A 208 17.59 -8.30 4.62
CA PRO A 208 17.49 -7.37 5.71
C PRO A 208 18.66 -6.41 5.53
N VAL A 209 18.36 -5.13 5.27
CA VAL A 209 19.28 -4.09 5.74
C VAL A 209 19.37 -4.30 7.26
N PRO A 210 20.56 -4.47 7.85
CA PRO A 210 20.68 -4.68 9.29
C PRO A 210 19.91 -3.62 10.05
N GLN A 211 18.87 -4.03 10.78
CA GLN A 211 18.08 -3.14 11.63
C GLN A 211 18.67 -3.14 13.05
N PRO A 212 18.68 -1.99 13.75
CA PRO A 212 19.03 -1.96 15.17
C PRO A 212 18.12 -2.89 15.97
N ALA A 213 18.68 -3.54 17.00
CA ALA A 213 17.87 -4.36 17.89
C ALA A 213 16.84 -3.51 18.65
N LEU A 214 15.62 -4.02 18.80
CA LEU A 214 14.65 -3.48 19.75
C LEU A 214 15.07 -3.91 21.17
N THR A 215 15.11 -2.96 22.09
CA THR A 215 15.69 -3.11 23.43
C THR A 215 14.76 -2.47 24.46
N ILE A 216 14.34 -3.26 25.45
CA ILE A 216 13.51 -2.84 26.59
C ILE A 216 14.25 -3.16 27.90
N ASN A 217 14.06 -2.33 28.93
CA ASN A 217 14.70 -2.50 30.24
C ASN A 217 16.24 -2.45 30.21
N MET A 218 16.83 -1.73 29.25
CA MET A 218 18.28 -1.51 29.14
C MET A 218 18.70 -0.11 29.62
N ASP A 219 17.95 0.45 30.58
CA ASP A 219 18.14 1.81 31.11
C ASP A 219 18.26 2.83 29.96
N ALA A 220 19.35 3.60 29.89
CA ALA A 220 19.64 4.57 28.82
C ALA A 220 19.72 3.99 27.40
N HIS A 221 19.84 2.67 27.26
CA HIS A 221 19.86 1.98 25.96
C HIS A 221 18.49 1.45 25.53
N THR A 222 17.43 1.64 26.33
CA THR A 222 16.05 1.29 25.95
C THR A 222 15.60 2.12 24.76
N ASN A 223 15.10 1.48 23.70
CA ASN A 223 14.58 2.15 22.49
C ASN A 223 13.12 1.82 22.15
N VAL A 224 12.44 1.03 22.97
CA VAL A 224 10.99 0.75 22.86
C VAL A 224 10.29 0.94 24.21
N ASP A 225 9.05 1.43 24.17
CA ASP A 225 8.24 1.64 25.38
C ASP A 225 7.55 0.36 25.86
N ALA A 226 7.20 -0.53 24.93
CA ALA A 226 6.50 -1.78 25.23
C ALA A 226 6.86 -2.89 24.22
N LEU A 227 6.92 -4.14 24.70
CA LEU A 227 7.01 -5.35 23.89
C LEU A 227 5.97 -6.35 24.37
N SER A 228 5.19 -6.91 23.44
CA SER A 228 4.20 -7.94 23.73
C SER A 228 4.44 -9.15 22.84
N PHE A 229 4.31 -10.34 23.43
CA PHE A 229 4.50 -11.61 22.74
C PHE A 229 3.29 -12.50 23.02
N THR A 230 2.74 -13.09 21.97
CA THR A 230 1.62 -14.02 22.07
C THR A 230 1.98 -15.30 21.34
N LEU A 231 1.88 -16.45 22.02
CA LEU A 231 2.02 -17.76 21.41
C LEU A 231 0.63 -18.36 21.15
N ASN A 232 0.25 -18.46 19.88
CA ASN A 232 -1.00 -19.12 19.50
C ASN A 232 -0.76 -20.60 19.18
N GLY A 233 -1.16 -21.50 20.09
CA GLY A 233 -1.03 -22.95 19.91
C GLY A 233 -1.81 -23.52 18.73
N LEU A 234 -2.88 -22.84 18.27
CA LEU A 234 -3.69 -23.25 17.12
C LEU A 234 -3.09 -22.83 15.77
N ALA A 235 -2.11 -21.91 15.75
CA ALA A 235 -1.43 -21.52 14.52
C ALA A 235 -0.45 -22.60 14.03
N LYS A 236 -0.12 -23.59 14.87
CA LYS A 236 0.79 -24.70 14.51
C LYS A 236 0.11 -25.64 13.50
N LYS A 237 0.56 -25.58 12.25
CA LYS A 237 0.16 -26.54 11.21
C LYS A 237 1.10 -27.74 11.22
N ILE A 238 0.62 -28.91 11.66
CA ILE A 238 1.33 -30.18 11.51
C ILE A 238 0.99 -30.71 10.12
N ARG A 239 1.98 -30.76 9.21
CA ARG A 239 1.84 -31.41 7.90
C ARG A 239 2.29 -32.85 8.04
N VAL A 240 1.37 -33.79 7.86
CA VAL A 240 1.67 -35.23 7.73
C VAL A 240 1.69 -35.55 6.25
N PHE A 241 2.84 -35.96 5.74
CA PHE A 241 2.97 -36.46 4.38
C PHE A 241 2.90 -37.98 4.43
N THR A 242 1.82 -38.56 3.90
CA THR A 242 1.75 -40.00 3.67
C THR A 242 2.18 -40.24 2.23
N ILE A 243 3.42 -40.69 2.05
CA ILE A 243 3.88 -41.18 0.76
C ILE A 243 3.48 -42.65 0.70
N LEU A 244 2.50 -42.96 -0.15
CA LEU A 244 2.26 -44.34 -0.58
C LEU A 244 3.24 -44.59 -1.73
N ASP A 245 4.38 -45.19 -1.42
CA ASP A 245 5.21 -45.84 -2.46
C ASP A 245 4.48 -47.13 -2.89
N PRO A 246 4.57 -47.55 -4.17
CA PRO A 246 3.63 -48.47 -4.82
C PRO A 246 3.59 -49.89 -4.24
#